data_AF-K2EPU1-F1
#
_entry.id   AF-K2EPU1-F1
#
_cell.length_a   1.000
_cell.length_b   1.000
_cell.length_c   1.000
_cell.angle_alpha   90.00
_cell.angle_beta   90.00
_cell.angle_gamma   90.00
#
_symmetry.space_group_name_H-M   'P 1'
#
loop_
_entity.id
_entity.type
_entity.pdbx_description
1 polymer ?
#
loop_
_entity_poly.entity_id
_entity_poly.type
_entity_poly.pdbx_seq_one_letter_code
_entity_poly.pdbx_strand_id
1 'polypeptide(L)'
;MQDTFWISKDDGREKGTGTVLRTQTSSVQVRYMQTHKPPFRIIIPGRVFRQEATDASHEHTFHQFEALVVGEKVSVANFLYIAETFFSQFFGKKLNVRLRPSYFPFVEPG
;
A
#
# COMPACT_ATOMS: atom_id res chain seq x y z
N MET A 1 -6.99 -10.47 7.60
CA MET A 1 -6.16 -9.27 7.77
C MET A 1 -6.85 -8.01 7.25
N GLN A 2 -7.66 -8.07 6.18
CA GLN A 2 -8.39 -6.92 5.62
C GLN A 2 -9.90 -7.19 5.58
N ASP A 3 -10.69 -6.44 6.35
CA ASP A 3 -12.17 -6.55 6.35
C ASP A 3 -12.77 -5.67 5.26
N THR A 4 -13.53 -6.25 4.33
CA THR A 4 -13.81 -5.64 3.02
C THR A 4 -15.27 -5.23 2.87
N PHE A 5 -15.51 -4.00 2.40
CA PHE A 5 -16.83 -3.59 1.94
C PHE A 5 -17.09 -4.08 0.51
N TRP A 6 -18.11 -4.92 0.37
CA TRP A 6 -18.60 -5.44 -0.90
C TRP A 6 -19.74 -4.59 -1.45
N ILE A 7 -19.73 -4.32 -2.75
CA ILE A 7 -20.80 -3.57 -3.42
C ILE A 7 -21.85 -4.57 -3.95
N SER A 8 -23.13 -4.31 -3.69
CA SER A 8 -24.26 -5.13 -4.17
C SER A 8 -24.29 -5.20 -5.71
N LYS A 9 -24.77 -6.31 -6.24
CA LYS A 9 -24.80 -6.64 -7.68
C LYS A 9 -25.98 -6.03 -8.46
N ASP A 10 -26.67 -5.05 -7.91
CA ASP A 10 -27.84 -4.42 -8.57
C ASP A 10 -27.44 -3.55 -9.79
N ASP A 11 -26.18 -3.59 -10.23
CA ASP A 11 -25.61 -2.82 -11.34
C ASP A 11 -25.51 -3.61 -12.68
N GLY A 12 -26.10 -4.80 -12.76
CA GLY A 12 -26.19 -5.57 -14.01
C GLY A 12 -24.90 -6.24 -14.50
N ARG A 13 -23.87 -6.34 -13.65
CA ARG A 13 -22.57 -6.97 -14.00
C ARG A 13 -22.56 -8.48 -13.74
N GLU A 14 -21.78 -9.20 -14.56
CA GLU A 14 -21.67 -10.67 -14.53
C GLU A 14 -21.28 -11.24 -13.14
N LYS A 15 -21.84 -12.42 -12.82
CA LYS A 15 -21.52 -13.19 -11.61
C LYS A 15 -20.03 -13.58 -11.62
N GLY A 16 -19.22 -12.91 -10.79
CA GLY A 16 -17.84 -13.34 -10.53
C GLY A 16 -16.85 -12.22 -10.22
N THR A 17 -17.20 -10.96 -10.53
CA THR A 17 -16.34 -9.80 -10.25
C THR A 17 -16.96 -8.94 -9.14
N GLY A 18 -16.86 -9.40 -7.89
CA GLY A 18 -17.35 -8.61 -6.75
C GLY A 18 -16.62 -7.27 -6.72
N THR A 19 -17.32 -6.18 -7.06
CA THR A 19 -16.75 -4.83 -6.94
C THR A 19 -16.65 -4.52 -5.45
N VAL A 20 -15.48 -4.05 -5.02
CA VAL A 20 -15.20 -3.73 -3.62
C VAL A 20 -14.65 -2.33 -3.49
N LEU A 21 -14.84 -1.74 -2.31
CA LEU A 21 -14.02 -0.59 -1.92
C LEU A 21 -12.62 -1.09 -1.59
N ARG A 22 -11.58 -0.46 -2.16
CA ARG A 22 -10.19 -0.89 -1.96
C ARG A 22 -9.80 -0.82 -0.47
N THR A 23 -9.20 -1.89 0.03
CA THR A 23 -8.72 -2.02 1.41
C THR A 23 -7.29 -1.46 1.61
N GLN A 24 -6.57 -1.28 0.51
CA GLN A 24 -5.23 -0.72 0.45
C GLN A 24 -4.94 -0.06 -0.90
N THR A 25 -3.94 0.81 -0.94
CA THR A 25 -3.48 1.49 -2.17
C THR A 25 -2.73 0.57 -3.14
N SER A 26 -2.30 -0.63 -2.72
CA SER A 26 -1.51 -1.56 -3.52
C SER A 26 -2.14 -1.98 -4.84
N SER A 27 -3.48 -1.95 -4.94
CA SER A 27 -4.18 -2.20 -6.21
C SER A 27 -3.73 -1.26 -7.34
N VAL A 28 -3.25 -0.06 -7.01
CA VAL A 28 -2.73 0.90 -7.99
C VAL A 28 -1.33 0.50 -8.47
N GLN A 29 -0.53 -0.20 -7.67
CA GLN A 29 0.79 -0.67 -8.08
C GLN A 29 0.70 -1.53 -9.34
N VAL A 30 -0.17 -2.55 -9.34
CA VAL A 30 -0.38 -3.43 -10.50
C VAL A 30 -0.90 -2.64 -11.70
N ARG A 31 -1.88 -1.74 -11.50
CA ARG A 31 -2.43 -0.89 -12.58
C ARG A 31 -1.36 -0.01 -13.23
N TYR A 32 -0.45 0.54 -12.42
CA TYR A 32 0.67 1.32 -12.92
C TYR A 32 1.64 0.44 -13.73
N MET A 33 1.99 -0.73 -13.21
CA MET A 33 2.89 -1.68 -13.88
C MET A 33 2.34 -2.24 -15.20
N GLN A 34 1.01 -2.31 -15.36
CA GLN A 34 0.39 -2.73 -16.63
C GLN A 34 0.57 -1.70 -17.76
N THR A 35 0.80 -0.44 -17.42
CA THR A 35 0.82 0.68 -18.38
C THR A 35 2.19 1.35 -18.51
N HIS A 36 3.14 1.03 -17.63
CA HIS A 36 4.47 1.64 -17.58
C HIS A 36 5.57 0.57 -17.54
N LYS A 37 6.69 0.86 -18.21
CA LYS A 37 7.88 -0.01 -18.20
C LYS A 37 8.89 0.49 -17.16
N PRO A 38 9.56 -0.42 -16.42
CA PRO A 38 10.62 -0.03 -15.49
C PRO A 38 11.85 0.56 -16.22
N PRO A 39 12.70 1.35 -15.53
CA PRO A 39 12.64 1.66 -14.10
C PRO A 39 11.67 2.81 -13.79
N PHE A 40 11.01 2.72 -12.64
CA PHE A 40 10.16 3.79 -12.11
C PHE A 40 10.13 3.81 -10.59
N ARG A 41 9.74 4.96 -10.05
CA ARG A 41 9.53 5.21 -8.62
C ARG A 41 8.22 5.96 -8.47
N ILE A 42 7.28 5.42 -7.71
CA ILE A 42 5.95 6.02 -7.55
C ILE A 42 5.57 6.09 -6.08
N ILE A 43 4.80 7.12 -5.74
CA ILE A 43 4.10 7.26 -4.47
C ILE A 43 2.61 7.32 -4.78
N ILE A 44 1.82 6.55 -4.04
CA ILE A 44 0.39 6.34 -4.27
C ILE A 44 -0.35 6.75 -3.00
N PRO A 45 -0.65 8.05 -2.81
CA PRO A 45 -1.57 8.46 -1.76
C PRO A 45 -2.99 8.11 -2.15
N GLY A 46 -3.82 7.74 -1.17
CA GLY A 46 -5.22 7.46 -1.45
C GLY A 46 -6.05 7.09 -0.23
N ARG A 47 -7.34 7.41 -0.32
CA ARG A 47 -8.35 6.94 0.63
C ARG A 47 -8.59 5.43 0.45
N VAL A 48 -8.67 4.72 1.57
CA VAL A 48 -8.92 3.27 1.66
C VAL A 48 -10.02 3.01 2.68
N PHE A 49 -10.60 1.81 2.63
CA PHE A 49 -11.77 1.45 3.42
C PHE A 49 -11.59 0.09 4.07
N ARG A 50 -11.92 -0.03 5.35
CA ARG A 50 -11.97 -1.30 6.09
C ARG A 50 -13.25 -1.40 6.87
N GLN A 51 -13.85 -2.58 6.86
CA GLN A 51 -15.03 -2.86 7.66
C GLN A 51 -14.63 -3.11 9.12
N GLU A 52 -14.20 -2.04 9.79
CA GLU A 52 -13.79 -2.02 11.19
C GLU A 52 -14.74 -1.10 11.99
N ALA A 53 -14.91 -1.37 13.28
CA ALA A 53 -15.67 -0.49 14.16
C ALA A 53 -14.85 0.78 14.47
N THR A 54 -15.47 1.96 14.34
CA THR A 54 -14.80 3.23 14.63
C THR A 54 -14.67 3.44 16.13
N ASP A 55 -13.46 3.74 16.58
CA ASP A 55 -13.13 4.14 17.95
C ASP A 55 -12.05 5.23 17.94
N ALA A 56 -11.46 5.56 19.09
CA ALA A 56 -10.46 6.62 19.20
C ALA A 56 -9.18 6.40 18.35
N SER A 57 -8.91 5.16 17.93
CA SER A 57 -7.70 4.75 17.21
C SER A 57 -7.98 3.99 15.90
N HIS A 58 -9.23 3.63 15.64
CA HIS A 58 -9.65 2.90 14.44
C HIS A 58 -10.72 3.68 13.68
N GLU A 59 -10.61 3.66 12.35
CA GLU A 59 -11.57 4.32 11.48
C GLU A 59 -11.85 3.45 10.25
N HIS A 60 -13.11 3.39 9.83
CA HIS A 60 -13.53 2.58 8.69
C HIS A 60 -13.06 3.17 7.34
N THR A 61 -12.76 4.48 7.32
CA THR A 61 -12.29 5.24 6.15
C THR A 61 -11.10 6.11 6.51
N PHE A 62 -9.93 5.81 5.95
CA PHE A 62 -8.70 6.53 6.25
C PHE A 62 -7.82 6.63 5.00
N HIS A 63 -6.64 7.25 5.15
CA HIS A 63 -5.70 7.45 4.05
C HIS A 63 -4.48 6.59 4.25
N GLN A 64 -4.04 5.97 3.16
CA GLN A 64 -2.73 5.36 3.05
C GLN A 64 -1.92 6.11 2.01
N PHE A 65 -0.60 5.98 2.11
CA PHE A 65 0.25 6.14 0.96
C PHE A 65 1.13 4.89 0.85
N GLU A 66 1.36 4.44 -0.37
CA GLU A 66 2.33 3.38 -0.65
C GLU A 66 3.40 3.88 -1.59
N ALA A 67 4.60 3.34 -1.48
CA ALA A 67 5.71 3.63 -2.38
C ALA A 67 6.18 2.35 -3.06
N LEU A 68 6.47 2.45 -4.35
CA LEU A 68 7.00 1.34 -5.15
C LEU A 68 8.18 1.83 -5.97
N VAL A 69 9.29 1.09 -5.90
CA VAL A 69 10.50 1.30 -6.69
C VAL A 69 10.80 0.02 -7.45
N VAL A 70 10.82 0.08 -8.78
CA VAL A 70 11.12 -1.07 -9.65
C VAL A 70 12.29 -0.73 -10.56
N GLY A 71 13.29 -1.61 -10.60
CA GLY A 71 14.48 -1.49 -11.44
C GLY A 71 15.46 -2.64 -11.17
N GLU A 72 16.43 -2.83 -12.07
CA GLU A 72 17.33 -3.99 -12.05
C GLU A 72 18.21 -4.10 -10.79
N LYS A 73 18.63 -2.96 -10.23
CA LYS A 73 19.57 -2.89 -9.09
C LYS A 73 18.92 -2.46 -7.79
N VAL A 74 17.62 -2.77 -7.63
CA VAL A 74 16.87 -2.44 -6.41
C VAL A 74 17.02 -3.56 -5.39
N SER A 75 17.31 -3.20 -4.15
CA SER A 75 17.52 -4.12 -3.03
C SER A 75 16.88 -3.59 -1.74
N VAL A 76 16.81 -4.45 -0.71
CA VAL A 76 16.35 -4.06 0.64
C VAL A 76 17.20 -2.92 1.24
N ALA A 77 18.48 -2.81 0.86
CA ALA A 77 19.32 -1.68 1.30
C ALA A 77 18.79 -0.33 0.81
N ASN A 78 18.20 -0.29 -0.40
CA ASN A 78 17.56 0.92 -0.91
C ASN A 78 16.32 1.28 -0.08
N PHE A 79 15.50 0.29 0.29
CA PHE A 79 14.34 0.50 1.16
C PHE A 79 14.75 1.05 2.53
N LEU A 80 15.80 0.47 3.13
CA LEU A 80 16.31 0.91 4.42
C LEU A 80 16.76 2.39 4.37
N TYR A 81 17.56 2.74 3.37
CA TYR A 81 18.03 4.11 3.16
C TYR A 81 16.88 5.09 2.95
N ILE A 82 15.88 4.73 2.14
CA ILE A 82 14.70 5.57 1.88
C ILE A 82 13.91 5.78 3.18
N ALA A 83 13.66 4.73 3.95
CA ALA A 83 12.93 4.83 5.22
C ALA A 83 13.67 5.72 6.23
N GLU A 84 14.97 5.49 6.44
CA GLU A 84 15.79 6.30 7.35
C GLU A 84 15.83 7.77 6.94
N THR A 85 16.00 8.04 5.64
CA THR A 85 16.03 9.40 5.10
C THR A 85 14.68 10.09 5.28
N PHE A 86 13.59 9.43 4.87
CA PHE A 86 12.24 9.99 4.95
C PHE A 86 11.86 10.32 6.39
N PHE A 87 12.01 9.37 7.32
CA PHE A 87 11.64 9.61 8.72
C PHE A 87 12.55 10.64 9.37
N SER A 88 13.86 10.63 9.10
CA SER A 88 14.76 11.64 9.66
C SER A 88 14.41 13.05 9.21
N GLN A 89 14.04 13.22 7.93
CA GLN A 89 13.57 14.50 7.40
C GLN A 89 12.22 14.90 7.99
N PHE A 90 11.27 13.97 8.04
CA PHE A 90 9.92 14.22 8.56
C PHE A 90 9.93 14.67 10.02
N PHE A 91 10.75 14.05 10.87
CA PHE A 91 10.85 14.38 12.30
C PHE A 91 11.92 15.42 12.63
N GLY A 92 12.66 15.94 11.65
CA GLY A 92 13.68 16.98 11.84
C GLY A 92 14.88 16.56 12.68
N LYS A 93 15.16 15.25 12.80
CA LYS A 93 16.30 14.71 13.56
C LYS A 93 16.74 13.37 12.99
N LYS A 94 18.00 12.99 13.22
CA LYS A 94 18.51 11.68 12.80
C LYS A 94 17.77 10.56 13.53
N LEU A 95 17.16 9.64 12.79
CA LEU A 95 16.47 8.47 13.29
C LEU A 95 17.13 7.19 12.78
N ASN A 96 17.09 6.14 13.61
CA ASN A 96 17.47 4.79 13.21
C ASN A 96 16.19 4.00 12.90
N VAL A 97 16.19 3.23 11.80
CA VAL A 97 15.06 2.37 11.43
C VAL A 97 15.37 0.92 11.81
N ARG A 98 14.38 0.23 12.38
CA ARG A 98 14.47 -1.20 12.70
C ARG A 98 13.55 -2.00 11.79
N LEU A 99 14.11 -2.88 10.96
CA LEU A 99 13.34 -3.88 10.22
C LEU A 99 13.07 -5.10 11.10
N ARG A 100 11.84 -5.62 11.02
CA ARG A 100 11.46 -6.89 11.62
C ARG A 100 10.75 -7.70 10.55
N PRO A 101 11.14 -8.96 10.31
CA PRO A 101 10.47 -9.80 9.33
C PRO A 101 8.98 -9.92 9.61
N SER A 102 8.19 -9.90 8.55
CA SER A 102 6.75 -10.14 8.61
C SER A 102 6.28 -10.86 7.36
N TYR A 103 5.01 -11.27 7.35
CA TYR A 103 4.41 -11.91 6.20
C TYR A 103 3.41 -10.98 5.53
N PHE A 104 3.66 -10.65 4.27
CA PHE A 104 2.69 -10.05 3.37
C PHE A 104 2.70 -10.83 2.05
N PRO A 105 1.54 -11.20 1.50
CA PRO A 105 1.46 -12.10 0.34
C PRO A 105 2.02 -11.52 -0.97
N PHE A 106 2.45 -10.26 -0.99
CA PHE A 106 2.88 -9.52 -2.18
C PHE A 106 4.35 -9.05 -2.13
N VAL A 107 5.14 -9.49 -1.13
CA VAL A 107 6.58 -9.22 -1.05
C VAL A 107 7.33 -10.45 -0.54
N GLU A 108 8.59 -10.58 -0.93
CA GLU A 108 9.56 -11.52 -0.36
C GLU A 108 10.98 -10.95 -0.61
N PRO A 109 11.78 -10.64 0.43
CA PRO A 109 11.48 -10.74 1.86
C PRO A 109 10.42 -9.71 2.33
N GLY A 110 9.73 -10.03 3.43
CA GLY A 110 8.73 -9.18 4.10
C GLY A 110 9.03 -8.85 5.56
#